data_AF-A0A820JFS3-F1
#
_entry.id   AF-A0A820JFS3-F1
#
_cell.length_a   1.000
_cell.length_b   1.000
_cell.length_c   1.000
_cell.angle_alpha   90.00
_cell.angle_beta   90.00
_cell.angle_gamma   90.00
#
_symmetry.space_group_name_H-M   'P 1'
#
loop_
_entity.id
_entity.type
_entity.pdbx_description
1 polymer ?
#
loop_
_entity_poly.entity_id
_entity_poly.type
_entity_poly.pdbx_seq_one_letter_code
_entity_poly.pdbx_strand_id
1 'polypeptide(L)'
;YSIRDQERDCLCKCITVFGKRYLKFIIEELIAGLQRGYQHFVLLHTVHSILIHISTLTDDFNIDSAKKTESSKANEHENSSYKPSNIPEAKTNKTANVMELLGRLIHSNDELLTCIEPIRQQLSLSHDSRQISKCEKCLQRFQTGLISNTHLSIESLFIFIYHLLTKTEENSSNEKINNKTFNKTNEERSKYHLIPSEPKRGHARVAQSIIHVKKTNIHCLISWTLNLLNKLIKKHKNDDQTFLSMIDPFIIHI
;
A
#
# COMPACT_ATOMS: atom_id res chain seq x y z
N TYR A 1 -30.71 -5.91 -0.34
CA TYR A 1 -29.50 -6.70 -0.67
C TYR A 1 -29.61 -7.30 -2.04
N SER A 2 -30.61 -8.15 -2.27
CA SER A 2 -30.88 -8.78 -3.57
C SER A 2 -30.78 -7.82 -4.77
N ILE A 3 -31.34 -6.60 -4.70
CA ILE A 3 -31.23 -5.63 -5.81
C ILE A 3 -29.78 -5.17 -6.04
N ARG A 4 -29.03 -4.81 -4.98
CA ARG A 4 -27.63 -4.36 -5.10
C ARG A 4 -26.68 -5.48 -5.53
N ASP A 5 -26.96 -6.72 -5.14
CA ASP A 5 -26.23 -7.90 -5.61
C ASP A 5 -26.52 -8.14 -7.09
N GLN A 6 -27.78 -8.07 -7.50
CA GLN A 6 -28.20 -8.19 -8.90
C GLN A 6 -27.64 -7.07 -9.79
N GLU A 7 -27.57 -5.83 -9.28
CA GLU A 7 -26.93 -4.69 -9.96
C GLU A 7 -25.43 -4.91 -10.11
N ARG A 8 -24.74 -5.44 -9.09
CA ARG A 8 -23.32 -5.82 -9.19
C ARG A 8 -23.09 -6.89 -10.23
N ASP A 9 -23.91 -7.93 -10.25
CA ASP A 9 -23.81 -9.00 -11.24
C ASP A 9 -24.08 -8.50 -12.66
N CYS A 10 -25.06 -7.60 -12.80
CA CYS A 10 -25.34 -6.92 -14.06
C CYS A 10 -24.13 -6.08 -14.51
N LEU A 11 -23.55 -5.29 -13.60
CA LEU A 11 -22.38 -4.48 -13.87
C LEU A 11 -21.17 -5.32 -14.28
N CYS A 12 -20.92 -6.44 -13.61
CA CYS A 12 -19.86 -7.39 -13.98
C CYS A 12 -20.06 -7.93 -15.41
N LYS A 13 -21.29 -8.32 -15.77
CA LYS A 13 -21.62 -8.76 -17.13
C LYS A 13 -21.42 -7.64 -18.16
N CYS A 14 -21.82 -6.41 -17.84
CA CYS A 14 -21.57 -5.25 -18.69
C CYS A 14 -20.07 -5.02 -18.92
N ILE A 15 -19.24 -5.20 -17.89
CA ILE A 15 -17.77 -5.09 -18.01
C ILE A 15 -17.22 -6.16 -18.96
N THR A 16 -17.76 -7.38 -18.96
CA THR A 16 -17.40 -8.40 -19.96
C THR A 16 -17.68 -7.93 -21.38
N VAL A 17 -18.83 -7.27 -21.59
CA VAL A 17 -19.28 -6.83 -22.92
C VAL A 17 -18.51 -5.60 -23.40
N PHE A 18 -18.33 -4.59 -22.53
CA PHE A 18 -17.63 -3.35 -22.88
C PHE A 18 -16.11 -3.56 -22.97
N GLY A 19 -15.58 -4.53 -22.22
CA GLY A 19 -14.16 -4.81 -22.15
C GLY A 19 -13.35 -3.78 -21.34
N LYS A 20 -12.06 -4.05 -21.20
CA LYS A 20 -11.13 -3.36 -20.29
C LYS A 20 -10.99 -1.85 -20.46
N ARG A 21 -11.20 -1.34 -21.67
CA ARG A 21 -11.04 0.10 -21.98
C ARG A 21 -11.98 0.99 -21.18
N TYR A 22 -13.15 0.47 -20.82
CA TYR A 22 -14.16 1.22 -20.07
C TYR A 22 -14.06 1.03 -18.56
N LEU A 23 -13.17 0.14 -18.07
CA LEU A 23 -13.05 -0.12 -16.65
C LEU A 23 -12.70 1.14 -15.85
N LYS A 24 -11.73 1.92 -16.35
CA LYS A 24 -11.34 3.19 -15.73
C LYS A 24 -12.55 4.12 -15.60
N PHE A 25 -13.28 4.33 -16.70
CA PHE A 25 -14.47 5.17 -16.74
C PHE A 25 -15.55 4.69 -15.77
N ILE A 26 -15.83 3.38 -15.73
CA ILE A 26 -16.82 2.80 -14.81
C ILE A 26 -16.42 3.04 -13.35
N ILE A 27 -15.14 2.87 -13.00
CA ILE A 27 -14.66 3.11 -11.64
C ILE A 27 -14.74 4.60 -11.29
N GLU A 28 -14.39 5.50 -12.20
CA GLU A 28 -14.49 6.95 -12.00
C GLU A 28 -15.95 7.39 -11.77
N GLU A 29 -16.89 6.88 -12.56
CA GLU A 29 -18.32 7.14 -12.38
C GLU A 29 -18.87 6.57 -11.06
N LEU A 30 -18.42 5.38 -10.64
CA LEU A 30 -18.77 4.82 -9.33
C LEU A 30 -18.24 5.71 -8.19
N ILE A 31 -17.01 6.21 -8.30
CA ILE A 31 -16.43 7.12 -7.30
C ILE A 31 -17.22 8.44 -7.27
N ALA A 32 -17.58 8.98 -8.43
CA ALA A 32 -18.36 10.20 -8.55
C ALA A 32 -19.80 10.05 -8.01
N GLY A 33 -20.42 8.88 -8.20
CA GLY A 33 -21.80 8.61 -7.77
C GLY A 33 -21.96 8.22 -6.30
N LEU A 34 -20.95 7.60 -5.67
CA LEU A 34 -21.01 7.07 -4.30
C LEU A 34 -20.16 7.89 -3.30
N GLN A 35 -20.57 9.13 -3.02
CA GLN A 35 -19.78 10.08 -2.22
C GLN A 35 -20.08 10.11 -0.71
N ARG A 36 -21.24 9.59 -0.27
CA ARG A 36 -21.67 9.71 1.14
C ARG A 36 -21.06 8.59 2.01
N GLY A 37 -20.80 8.86 3.29
CA GLY A 37 -20.02 7.97 4.17
C GLY A 37 -20.37 6.47 4.13
N TYR A 38 -21.65 6.08 4.15
CA TYR A 38 -22.04 4.66 4.03
C TYR A 38 -21.88 4.10 2.61
N GLN A 39 -22.00 4.96 1.59
CA GLN A 39 -21.85 4.61 0.18
C GLN A 39 -20.41 4.22 -0.14
N HIS A 40 -19.42 4.71 0.62
CA HIS A 40 -18.03 4.27 0.50
C HIS A 40 -17.87 2.74 0.71
N PHE A 41 -18.63 2.15 1.64
CA PHE A 41 -18.61 0.70 1.83
C PHE A 41 -19.29 -0.06 0.69
N VAL A 42 -20.31 0.54 0.08
CA VAL A 42 -20.95 -0.01 -1.12
C VAL A 42 -19.99 0.05 -2.30
N LEU A 43 -19.33 1.19 -2.51
CA LEU A 43 -18.29 1.39 -3.52
C LEU A 43 -17.18 0.35 -3.38
N LEU A 44 -16.61 0.20 -2.17
CA LEU A 44 -15.57 -0.77 -1.90
C LEU A 44 -16.02 -2.21 -2.19
N HIS A 45 -17.27 -2.56 -1.84
CA HIS A 45 -17.84 -3.86 -2.18
C HIS A 45 -17.96 -4.04 -3.69
N THR A 46 -18.51 -3.06 -4.39
CA THR A 46 -18.71 -3.12 -5.85
C THR A 46 -17.36 -3.26 -6.58
N VAL A 47 -16.35 -2.46 -6.22
CA VAL A 47 -15.01 -2.54 -6.79
C VAL A 47 -14.38 -3.90 -6.51
N HIS A 48 -14.52 -4.42 -5.29
CA HIS A 48 -14.03 -5.76 -4.97
C HIS A 48 -14.67 -6.85 -5.84
N SER A 49 -15.99 -6.83 -6.03
CA SER A 49 -16.69 -7.79 -6.90
C SER A 49 -16.24 -7.68 -8.35
N ILE A 50 -16.06 -6.45 -8.85
CA ILE A 50 -15.54 -6.19 -10.21
C ILE A 50 -14.14 -6.78 -10.38
N LEU A 51 -13.23 -6.54 -9.43
CA LEU A 51 -11.86 -7.04 -9.49
C LEU A 51 -11.79 -8.58 -9.42
N ILE A 52 -12.63 -9.21 -8.60
CA ILE A 52 -12.76 -10.68 -8.60
C ILE A 52 -13.19 -11.17 -9.98
N HIS A 53 -14.24 -10.58 -10.53
CA HIS A 53 -14.76 -10.97 -11.83
C HIS A 53 -13.71 -10.79 -12.95
N ILE A 54 -12.98 -9.68 -12.95
CA ILE A 54 -11.86 -9.47 -13.90
C ILE A 54 -10.77 -10.52 -13.71
N SER A 55 -10.39 -10.85 -12.47
CA SER A 55 -9.38 -11.88 -12.19
C SER A 55 -9.79 -13.30 -12.62
N THR A 56 -11.06 -13.53 -12.94
CA THR A 56 -11.53 -14.79 -13.54
C THR A 56 -11.53 -14.77 -15.06
N LEU A 57 -11.45 -13.58 -15.68
CA LEU A 57 -11.41 -13.39 -17.14
C LEU A 57 -9.96 -13.37 -17.69
N THR A 58 -8.96 -13.50 -16.82
CA THR A 58 -7.54 -13.28 -17.13
C THR A 58 -6.89 -14.43 -17.90
N ASP A 59 -7.21 -14.51 -19.19
CA ASP A 59 -6.21 -14.83 -20.22
C ASP A 59 -5.89 -13.61 -21.11
N ASP A 60 -6.80 -12.61 -21.23
CA ASP A 60 -6.64 -11.47 -22.19
C ASP A 60 -6.77 -10.04 -21.60
N PHE A 61 -6.97 -9.91 -20.29
CA PHE A 61 -7.36 -8.65 -19.66
C PHE A 61 -6.18 -7.80 -19.14
N ASN A 62 -5.26 -7.41 -20.02
CA ASN A 62 -4.15 -6.49 -19.68
C ASN A 62 -4.66 -5.05 -19.37
N ILE A 63 -4.36 -4.52 -18.17
CA ILE A 63 -4.77 -3.20 -17.62
C ILE A 63 -3.97 -2.00 -18.19
N ASP A 64 -2.96 -2.23 -19.03
CA ASP A 64 -2.01 -1.19 -19.50
C ASP A 64 -2.58 0.00 -20.31
N SER A 65 -3.86 0.04 -20.71
CA SER A 65 -4.36 1.14 -21.56
C SER A 65 -4.84 2.38 -20.80
N ALA A 66 -4.70 2.45 -19.47
CA ALA A 66 -5.09 3.61 -18.68
C ALA A 66 -3.99 4.68 -18.55
N LYS A 67 -3.29 5.02 -19.64
CA LYS A 67 -2.34 6.15 -19.63
C LYS A 67 -3.08 7.50 -19.52
N LYS A 68 -2.68 8.26 -18.50
CA LYS A 68 -2.84 9.71 -18.30
C LYS A 68 -4.21 10.29 -18.66
N THR A 69 -5.06 10.36 -17.65
CA THR A 69 -5.99 11.48 -17.54
C THR A 69 -5.85 11.98 -16.12
N GLU A 70 -5.47 13.25 -16.01
CA GLU A 70 -5.16 13.94 -14.77
C GLU A 70 -6.32 13.78 -13.79
N SER A 71 -6.13 12.95 -12.77
CA SER A 71 -7.13 12.78 -11.72
C SER A 71 -7.11 14.04 -10.88
N SER A 72 -8.11 14.87 -11.12
CA SER A 72 -8.50 16.00 -10.29
C SER A 72 -8.53 15.58 -8.81
N LYS A 73 -7.98 16.49 -7.99
CA LYS A 73 -7.88 16.45 -6.53
C LYS A 73 -9.11 15.79 -5.89
N ALA A 74 -8.92 14.60 -5.31
CA ALA A 74 -9.89 14.01 -4.40
C ALA A 74 -9.87 14.83 -3.11
N ASN A 75 -10.97 15.56 -2.85
CA ASN A 75 -11.14 16.33 -1.63
C ASN A 75 -11.13 15.39 -0.42
N GLU A 76 -10.20 15.65 0.51
CA GLU A 76 -10.22 15.13 1.87
C GLU A 76 -11.47 15.66 2.56
N HIS A 77 -12.54 14.86 2.57
CA HIS A 77 -13.68 15.10 3.44
C HIS A 77 -13.64 14.09 4.58
N GLU A 78 -13.21 14.59 5.75
CA GLU A 78 -13.43 13.98 7.06
C GLU A 78 -14.88 13.46 7.15
N ASN A 79 -15.03 12.15 7.35
CA ASN A 79 -16.32 11.53 7.57
C ASN A 79 -16.34 10.82 8.92
N SER A 80 -16.28 11.62 9.98
CA SER A 80 -16.47 11.21 11.37
C SER A 80 -17.97 11.09 11.71
N SER A 81 -18.68 10.06 11.22
CA SER A 81 -20.00 9.73 11.81
C SER A 81 -20.61 8.35 11.55
N TYR A 82 -20.05 7.48 10.69
CA TYR A 82 -20.73 6.22 10.35
C TYR A 82 -20.10 5.00 11.04
N LYS A 83 -20.85 4.39 11.96
CA LYS A 83 -20.47 3.12 12.61
C LYS A 83 -20.61 1.96 11.61
N PRO A 84 -19.52 1.21 11.33
CA PRO A 84 -19.52 0.12 10.34
C PRO A 84 -20.39 -1.10 10.72
N SER A 85 -20.94 -1.18 11.93
CA SER A 85 -21.69 -2.34 12.41
C SER A 85 -23.06 -2.55 11.74
N ASN A 86 -23.72 -1.47 11.32
CA ASN A 86 -25.03 -1.52 10.62
C ASN A 86 -24.88 -1.68 9.10
N ILE A 87 -23.66 -1.45 8.62
CA ILE A 87 -23.02 -1.70 7.34
C ILE A 87 -22.69 -3.16 7.02
N PRO A 88 -23.56 -4.04 6.52
CA PRO A 88 -23.11 -5.38 6.17
C PRO A 88 -21.98 -5.43 5.15
N GLU A 89 -21.97 -4.50 4.19
CA GLU A 89 -20.82 -4.29 3.29
C GLU A 89 -19.55 -3.82 4.03
N ALA A 90 -19.69 -3.22 5.21
CA ALA A 90 -18.60 -2.76 6.09
C ALA A 90 -18.11 -3.82 7.10
N LYS A 91 -18.80 -4.97 7.24
CA LYS A 91 -18.43 -6.03 8.19
C LYS A 91 -17.17 -6.81 7.77
N THR A 92 -16.89 -6.85 6.48
CA THR A 92 -15.73 -7.53 5.91
C THR A 92 -14.62 -6.51 5.64
N ASN A 93 -13.38 -6.82 6.01
CA ASN A 93 -12.20 -6.00 5.73
C ASN A 93 -11.80 -6.09 4.25
N LYS A 94 -12.68 -5.61 3.35
CA LYS A 94 -12.54 -5.74 1.90
C LYS A 94 -11.38 -4.94 1.34
N THR A 95 -10.96 -3.85 2.01
CA THR A 95 -9.85 -3.01 1.57
C THR A 95 -8.57 -3.82 1.40
N ALA A 96 -8.25 -4.69 2.37
CA ALA A 96 -7.06 -5.51 2.30
C ALA A 96 -7.16 -6.59 1.19
N ASN A 97 -8.35 -7.12 0.93
CA ASN A 97 -8.57 -8.08 -0.15
C ASN A 97 -8.49 -7.42 -1.54
N VAL A 98 -8.98 -6.19 -1.67
CA VAL A 98 -8.82 -5.38 -2.89
C VAL A 98 -7.34 -5.16 -3.18
N MET A 99 -6.54 -4.83 -2.17
CA MET A 99 -5.09 -4.73 -2.33
C MET A 99 -4.44 -6.04 -2.80
N GLU A 100 -4.87 -7.19 -2.28
CA GLU A 100 -4.38 -8.49 -2.77
C GLU A 100 -4.69 -8.71 -4.26
N LEU A 101 -5.91 -8.39 -4.69
CA LEU A 101 -6.32 -8.50 -6.09
C LEU A 101 -5.57 -7.52 -6.99
N LEU A 102 -5.36 -6.28 -6.55
CA LEU A 102 -4.54 -5.30 -7.27
C LEU A 102 -3.12 -5.84 -7.45
N GLY A 103 -2.49 -6.39 -6.41
CA GLY A 103 -1.16 -6.97 -6.52
C GLY A 103 -1.06 -8.09 -7.56
N ARG A 104 -2.13 -8.85 -7.78
CA ARG A 104 -2.19 -9.93 -8.79
C ARG A 104 -2.41 -9.41 -10.22
N LEU A 105 -3.12 -8.30 -10.37
CA LEU A 105 -3.56 -7.76 -11.67
C LEU A 105 -2.63 -6.69 -12.25
N ILE A 106 -1.63 -6.22 -11.51
CA ILE A 106 -0.70 -5.19 -12.00
C ILE A 106 0.22 -5.77 -13.07
N HIS A 107 0.41 -5.01 -14.16
CA HIS A 107 1.28 -5.41 -15.28
C HIS A 107 2.52 -4.51 -15.42
N SER A 108 2.44 -3.25 -14.97
CA SER A 108 3.49 -2.24 -15.15
C SER A 108 4.12 -1.78 -13.82
N ASN A 109 5.42 -1.46 -13.84
CA ASN A 109 6.16 -0.97 -12.66
C ASN A 109 5.63 0.41 -12.18
N ASP A 110 5.25 1.28 -13.12
CA ASP A 110 4.66 2.59 -12.79
C ASP A 110 3.36 2.46 -11.99
N GLU A 111 2.58 1.41 -12.24
CA GLU A 111 1.34 1.12 -11.52
C GLU A 111 1.63 0.67 -10.08
N LEU A 112 2.69 -0.13 -9.87
CA LEU A 112 3.14 -0.53 -8.53
C LEU A 112 3.45 0.68 -7.65
N LEU A 113 4.20 1.65 -8.19
CA LEU A 113 4.55 2.88 -7.48
C LEU A 113 3.32 3.71 -7.18
N THR A 114 2.41 3.85 -8.15
CA THR A 114 1.16 4.59 -7.99
C THR A 114 0.26 3.99 -6.91
N CYS A 115 0.20 2.65 -6.80
CA CYS A 115 -0.57 1.98 -5.76
C CYS A 115 0.00 2.16 -4.35
N ILE A 116 1.33 2.27 -4.21
CA ILE A 116 2.00 2.32 -2.89
C ILE A 116 2.19 3.73 -2.37
N GLU A 117 2.30 4.73 -3.24
CA GLU A 117 2.42 6.13 -2.86
C GLU A 117 1.34 6.63 -1.86
N PRO A 118 0.04 6.33 -2.02
CA PRO A 118 -0.97 6.76 -1.03
C PRO A 118 -0.76 6.11 0.35
N ILE A 119 -0.32 4.85 0.40
CA ILE A 119 -0.03 4.16 1.66
C ILE A 119 1.19 4.78 2.33
N ARG A 120 2.23 5.11 1.55
CA ARG A 120 3.41 5.81 2.04
C ARG A 120 3.04 7.17 2.63
N GLN A 121 2.25 7.96 1.92
CA GLN A 121 1.78 9.26 2.41
C GLN A 121 0.97 9.10 3.70
N GLN A 122 0.04 8.15 3.74
CA GLN A 122 -0.75 7.87 4.94
C GLN A 122 0.13 7.44 6.12
N LEU A 123 1.16 6.62 5.91
CA LEU A 123 2.13 6.24 6.96
C LEU A 123 2.93 7.44 7.47
N SER A 124 3.28 8.39 6.60
CA SER A 124 4.01 9.61 7.01
C SER A 124 3.15 10.60 7.80
N LEU A 125 1.86 10.69 7.49
CA LEU A 125 0.93 11.64 8.12
C LEU A 125 0.22 11.07 9.36
N SER A 126 0.05 9.75 9.44
CA SER A 126 -0.77 9.13 10.49
C SER A 126 0.00 8.96 11.80
N HIS A 127 -0.62 9.39 12.90
CA HIS A 127 -0.14 9.12 14.27
C HIS A 127 -0.99 8.10 15.03
N ASP A 128 -2.10 7.62 14.43
CA ASP A 128 -2.97 6.60 15.03
C ASP A 128 -2.46 5.18 14.72
N SER A 129 -2.11 4.44 15.78
CA SER A 129 -1.70 3.02 15.71
C SER A 129 -2.73 2.13 14.99
N ARG A 130 -4.03 2.42 15.10
CA ARG A 130 -5.06 1.63 14.41
C ARG A 130 -5.01 1.82 12.91
N GLN A 131 -4.71 3.03 12.43
CA GLN A 131 -4.54 3.30 11.00
C GLN A 131 -3.24 2.69 10.47
N ILE A 132 -2.15 2.78 11.23
CA ILE A 132 -0.87 2.15 10.88
C ILE A 132 -1.04 0.63 10.73
N SER A 133 -1.70 -0.04 11.68
CA SER A 133 -1.97 -1.48 11.58
C SER A 133 -2.84 -1.86 10.37
N LYS A 134 -3.75 -0.98 9.94
CA LYS A 134 -4.52 -1.21 8.70
C LYS A 134 -3.62 -1.08 7.47
N CYS A 135 -2.75 -0.08 7.42
CA CYS A 135 -1.77 0.08 6.35
C CYS A 135 -0.85 -1.14 6.25
N GLU A 136 -0.32 -1.63 7.38
CA GLU A 136 0.52 -2.83 7.42
C GLU A 136 -0.22 -4.06 6.88
N LYS A 137 -1.48 -4.27 7.27
CA LYS A 137 -2.31 -5.36 6.73
C LYS A 137 -2.54 -5.24 5.23
N CYS A 138 -2.76 -4.02 4.73
CA CYS A 138 -2.92 -3.75 3.31
C CYS A 138 -1.62 -4.07 2.55
N LEU A 139 -0.47 -3.63 3.07
CA LEU A 139 0.85 -3.93 2.52
C LEU A 139 1.13 -5.44 2.51
N GLN A 140 0.83 -6.15 3.60
CA GLN A 140 0.99 -7.61 3.67
C GLN A 140 0.14 -8.34 2.63
N ARG A 141 -1.10 -7.91 2.42
CA ARG A 141 -2.00 -8.50 1.41
C ARG A 141 -1.59 -8.14 -0.02
N PHE A 142 -1.12 -6.93 -0.23
CA PHE A 142 -0.53 -6.52 -1.51
C PHE A 142 0.69 -7.39 -1.85
N GLN A 143 1.58 -7.61 -0.88
CA GLN A 143 2.74 -8.49 -1.02
C GLN A 143 2.35 -9.91 -1.45
N THR A 144 1.29 -10.49 -0.86
CA THR A 144 0.80 -11.82 -1.27
C THR A 144 0.27 -11.82 -2.70
N GLY A 145 -0.42 -10.74 -3.10
CA GLY A 145 -0.86 -10.55 -4.48
C GLY A 145 0.31 -10.51 -5.47
N LEU A 146 1.32 -9.68 -5.18
CA LEU A 146 2.51 -9.51 -6.02
C LEU A 146 3.29 -10.82 -6.22
N ILE A 147 3.46 -11.62 -5.17
CA ILE A 147 4.20 -12.88 -5.26
C ILE A 147 3.45 -13.91 -6.12
N SER A 148 2.12 -13.84 -6.15
CA SER A 148 1.27 -14.69 -6.98
C SER A 148 1.14 -14.19 -8.43
N ASN A 149 1.61 -12.97 -8.72
CA ASN A 149 1.51 -12.36 -10.02
C ASN A 149 2.51 -13.01 -11.01
N THR A 150 2.00 -13.46 -12.14
CA THR A 150 2.76 -14.08 -13.23
C THR A 150 3.06 -13.10 -14.38
N HIS A 151 2.44 -11.92 -14.39
CA HIS A 151 2.61 -10.92 -15.43
C HIS A 151 3.83 -10.03 -15.23
N LEU A 152 4.28 -9.88 -13.98
CA LEU A 152 5.45 -9.07 -13.65
C LEU A 152 6.74 -9.89 -13.78
N SER A 153 7.73 -9.31 -14.47
CA SER A 153 9.08 -9.87 -14.50
C SER A 153 9.77 -9.69 -13.14
N ILE A 154 10.61 -10.66 -12.78
CA ILE A 154 11.40 -10.61 -11.54
C ILE A 154 12.27 -9.35 -11.50
N GLU A 155 12.84 -8.98 -12.64
CA GLU A 155 13.67 -7.77 -12.80
C GLU A 155 12.89 -6.50 -12.44
N SER A 156 11.63 -6.39 -12.91
CA SER A 156 10.78 -5.24 -12.59
C SER A 156 10.49 -5.13 -11.08
N LEU A 157 10.30 -6.27 -10.41
CA LEU A 157 10.10 -6.33 -8.96
C LEU A 157 11.37 -5.92 -8.19
N PHE A 158 12.56 -6.34 -8.63
CA PHE A 158 13.81 -5.90 -8.01
C PHE A 158 14.04 -4.40 -8.20
N ILE A 159 13.83 -3.86 -9.41
CA ILE A 159 13.93 -2.41 -9.67
C ILE A 159 12.96 -1.65 -8.76
N PHE A 160 11.74 -2.16 -8.60
CA PHE A 160 10.73 -1.59 -7.73
C PHE A 160 11.18 -1.55 -6.25
N ILE A 161 11.71 -2.66 -5.72
CA ILE A 161 12.23 -2.74 -4.35
C ILE A 161 13.42 -1.78 -4.17
N TYR A 162 14.33 -1.75 -5.13
CA TYR A 162 15.49 -0.85 -5.10
C TYR A 162 15.02 0.61 -5.05
N HIS A 163 14.10 1.00 -5.93
CA HIS A 163 13.53 2.34 -5.96
C HIS A 163 12.89 2.73 -4.62
N LEU A 164 12.16 1.81 -3.97
CA LEU A 164 11.58 2.07 -2.66
C LEU A 164 12.64 2.30 -1.59
N LEU A 165 13.69 1.48 -1.54
CA LEU A 165 14.78 1.62 -0.58
C LEU A 165 15.54 2.94 -0.77
N THR A 166 15.94 3.26 -1.99
CA THR A 166 16.63 4.53 -2.30
C THR A 166 15.75 5.74 -1.96
N LYS A 167 14.46 5.70 -2.35
CA LYS A 167 13.52 6.79 -2.03
C LYS A 167 13.22 6.89 -0.54
N THR A 168 13.40 5.84 0.27
CA THR A 168 13.32 5.97 1.73
C THR A 168 14.59 6.59 2.33
N GLU A 169 15.76 6.26 1.79
CA GLU A 169 17.05 6.81 2.23
C GLU A 169 17.23 8.29 1.90
N GLU A 170 16.89 8.75 0.69
CA GLU A 170 16.98 10.17 0.33
C GLU A 170 16.11 11.06 1.23
N ASN A 171 14.97 10.50 1.65
CA ASN A 171 14.10 11.19 2.58
C ASN A 171 14.69 11.20 3.99
N SER A 172 15.49 10.20 4.39
CA SER A 172 16.19 10.17 5.69
C SER A 172 17.33 11.21 5.74
N SER A 173 18.12 11.34 4.67
CA SER A 173 19.33 12.17 4.59
C SER A 173 19.08 13.68 4.45
N ASN A 174 17.97 14.09 3.84
CA ASN A 174 17.69 15.51 3.53
C ASN A 174 17.21 16.34 4.73
N GLU A 175 16.95 15.73 5.88
CA GLU A 175 16.58 16.45 7.10
C GLU A 175 17.69 16.32 8.14
N LYS A 176 18.82 17.02 7.91
CA LYS A 176 19.73 17.37 9.01
C LYS A 176 18.98 18.33 9.93
N ILE A 177 18.27 17.75 10.90
CA ILE A 177 17.55 18.46 11.95
C ILE A 177 18.57 19.32 12.70
N ASN A 178 18.34 20.63 12.66
CA ASN A 178 19.18 21.68 13.22
C ASN A 178 19.02 21.76 14.76
N ASN A 179 19.16 20.62 15.47
CA ASN A 179 19.05 20.57 16.92
C ASN A 179 20.43 20.70 17.56
N LYS A 180 20.91 21.95 17.69
CA LYS A 180 22.20 22.29 18.32
C LYS A 180 22.22 22.26 19.86
N THR A 181 21.19 21.75 20.54
CA THR A 181 21.07 21.91 22.01
C THR A 181 20.80 20.63 22.83
N PHE A 182 20.89 19.43 22.24
CA PHE A 182 20.68 18.17 22.99
C PHE A 182 21.89 17.21 22.99
N ASN A 183 23.06 17.70 22.57
CA ASN A 183 24.16 16.87 22.08
C ASN A 183 25.30 16.75 23.10
N LYS A 184 25.32 15.62 23.82
CA LYS A 184 26.56 14.94 24.26
C LYS A 184 26.27 13.54 24.80
N THR A 185 25.24 13.38 25.64
CA THR A 185 24.92 12.08 26.27
C THR A 185 24.21 11.09 25.33
N ASN A 186 23.48 11.56 24.32
CA ASN A 186 22.77 10.70 23.38
C ASN A 186 23.64 10.23 22.20
N GLU A 187 24.71 10.97 21.88
CA GLU A 187 25.68 10.59 20.84
C GLU A 187 26.51 9.38 21.28
N GLU A 188 26.89 9.30 22.56
CA GLU A 188 27.59 8.13 23.12
C GLU A 188 26.71 6.89 23.18
N ARG A 189 25.41 7.05 23.48
CA ARG A 189 24.44 5.93 23.40
C ARG A 189 24.17 5.49 21.98
N SER A 190 24.17 6.38 21.00
CA SER A 190 23.97 6.04 19.58
C SER A 190 25.14 5.24 18.97
N LYS A 191 26.33 5.26 19.59
CA LYS A 191 27.46 4.42 19.16
C LYS A 191 27.25 2.93 19.44
N TYR A 192 26.43 2.62 20.43
CA TYR A 192 26.02 1.26 20.73
C TYR A 192 24.61 1.10 20.18
N HIS A 193 24.39 0.18 19.23
CA HIS A 193 23.07 -0.12 18.66
C HIS A 193 22.13 -0.77 19.70
N LEU A 194 21.96 -0.13 20.85
CA LEU A 194 21.17 -0.58 21.96
C LEU A 194 19.72 -0.22 21.67
N ILE A 195 18.88 -1.24 21.54
CA ILE A 195 17.43 -1.08 21.53
C ILE A 195 17.08 -0.37 22.85
N PRO A 196 16.42 0.81 22.81
CA PRO A 196 16.03 1.49 24.03
C PRO A 196 15.10 0.59 24.83
N SER A 197 15.30 0.54 26.14
CA SER A 197 14.41 -0.17 27.05
C SER A 197 12.97 0.30 26.87
N GLU A 198 11.99 -0.61 26.97
CA GLU A 198 10.58 -0.31 26.76
C GLU A 198 10.14 0.93 27.56
N PRO A 199 9.45 1.90 26.92
CA PRO A 199 9.01 3.11 27.61
C PRO A 199 8.05 2.74 28.74
N LYS A 200 8.41 3.11 29.97
CA LYS A 200 7.59 2.88 31.16
C LYS A 200 6.25 3.60 31.01
N ARG A 201 5.15 2.84 30.88
CA ARG A 201 3.78 3.37 30.76
C ARG A 201 3.37 3.98 32.10
N GLY A 202 2.96 5.25 32.14
CA GLY A 202 2.31 5.82 33.34
C GLY A 202 2.60 7.28 33.69
N HIS A 203 3.53 7.97 33.04
CA HIS A 203 3.80 9.38 33.34
C HIS A 203 3.38 10.29 32.20
N ALA A 204 2.43 11.19 32.45
CA ALA A 204 1.96 12.22 31.51
C ALA A 204 3.12 13.07 30.92
N ARG A 205 4.24 13.19 31.65
CA ARG A 205 5.48 13.84 31.18
C ARG A 205 6.20 13.07 30.05
N VAL A 206 6.03 11.75 29.95
CA VAL A 206 6.64 10.93 28.88
C VAL A 206 5.87 11.09 27.57
N ALA A 207 4.54 11.24 27.63
CA ALA A 207 3.72 11.55 26.45
C ALA A 207 4.06 12.92 25.84
N GLN A 208 4.41 13.91 26.68
CA GLN A 208 4.86 15.23 26.25
C GLN A 208 6.29 15.24 25.69
N SER A 209 7.11 14.22 25.98
CA SER A 209 8.48 14.09 25.47
C SER A 209 8.61 13.23 24.22
N ILE A 210 7.51 12.65 23.70
CA ILE A 210 7.53 11.98 22.40
C ILE A 210 7.56 13.08 21.35
N ILE A 211 8.76 13.43 20.92
CA ILE A 211 8.95 14.24 19.71
C ILE A 211 8.43 13.38 18.55
N HIS A 212 7.22 13.66 18.10
CA HIS A 212 6.67 13.07 16.89
C HIS A 212 7.50 13.59 15.71
N VAL A 213 8.50 12.81 15.31
CA VAL A 213 9.23 13.06 14.07
C VAL A 213 8.26 12.72 12.93
N LYS A 214 8.25 13.51 11.85
CA LYS A 214 7.43 13.27 10.63
C LYS A 214 7.65 11.89 9.97
N LYS A 215 8.56 11.07 10.50
CA LYS A 215 9.07 9.82 9.91
C LYS A 215 8.90 8.60 10.80
N THR A 216 8.12 8.68 11.89
CA THR A 216 8.01 7.59 12.89
C THR A 216 7.65 6.24 12.25
N ASN A 217 6.82 6.20 11.20
CA ASN A 217 6.30 4.94 10.64
C ASN A 217 6.98 4.48 9.34
N ILE A 218 8.05 5.15 8.88
CA ILE A 218 8.74 4.75 7.63
C ILE A 218 9.34 3.35 7.76
N HIS A 219 9.72 2.95 8.98
CA HIS A 219 10.21 1.60 9.27
C HIS A 219 9.20 0.49 8.89
N CYS A 220 7.89 0.76 8.92
CA CYS A 220 6.87 -0.20 8.45
C CYS A 220 7.04 -0.48 6.95
N LEU A 221 7.33 0.56 6.15
CA LEU A 221 7.54 0.43 4.71
C LEU A 221 8.86 -0.28 4.40
N ILE A 222 9.93 0.04 5.12
CA ILE A 222 11.24 -0.62 4.97
C ILE A 222 11.13 -2.11 5.33
N SER A 223 10.55 -2.43 6.49
CA SER A 223 10.32 -3.80 6.95
C SER A 223 9.49 -4.59 5.93
N TRP A 224 8.43 -3.98 5.39
CA TRP A 224 7.63 -4.58 4.33
C TRP A 224 8.45 -4.84 3.05
N THR A 225 9.25 -3.87 2.62
CA THR A 225 10.09 -3.95 1.41
C THR A 225 11.14 -5.05 1.54
N LEU A 226 11.83 -5.14 2.68
CA LEU A 226 12.79 -6.20 2.98
C LEU A 226 12.12 -7.59 3.07
N ASN A 227 10.90 -7.65 3.61
CA ASN A 227 10.13 -8.89 3.64
C ASN A 227 9.75 -9.33 2.22
N LEU A 228 9.36 -8.40 1.34
CA LEU A 228 9.10 -8.68 -0.07
C LEU A 228 10.36 -9.21 -0.75
N LEU A 229 11.50 -8.54 -0.58
CA LEU A 229 12.81 -8.97 -1.08
C LEU A 229 13.13 -10.41 -0.62
N ASN A 230 13.04 -10.69 0.68
CA ASN A 230 13.30 -12.02 1.23
C ASN A 230 12.40 -13.10 0.63
N LYS A 231 11.09 -12.82 0.46
CA LYS A 231 10.17 -13.78 -0.16
C LYS A 231 10.48 -14.02 -1.64
N LEU A 232 10.85 -12.99 -2.39
CA LEU A 232 11.27 -13.15 -3.80
C LEU A 232 12.56 -13.97 -3.90
N ILE A 233 13.55 -13.70 -3.04
CA ILE A 233 14.79 -14.47 -3.00
C ILE A 233 14.53 -15.94 -2.66
N LYS A 234 13.67 -16.22 -1.68
CA LYS A 234 13.28 -17.60 -1.33
C LYS A 234 12.57 -18.32 -2.46
N LYS A 235 11.76 -17.62 -3.26
CA LYS A 235 11.01 -18.19 -4.39
C LYS A 235 11.93 -18.50 -5.58
N HIS A 236 12.90 -17.63 -5.85
CA HIS A 236 13.79 -17.70 -7.02
C HIS A 236 15.21 -18.13 -6.64
N LYS A 237 15.34 -19.08 -5.70
CA LYS A 237 16.62 -19.64 -5.25
C LYS A 237 17.26 -20.51 -6.33
N ASN A 238 17.60 -19.90 -7.47
CA ASN A 238 18.38 -20.48 -8.54
C ASN A 238 19.77 -19.83 -8.49
N ASP A 239 20.82 -20.63 -8.66
CA ASP A 239 22.21 -20.19 -8.74
C ASP A 239 22.51 -19.52 -10.10
N ASP A 240 21.57 -18.70 -10.59
CA ASP A 240 21.72 -17.97 -11.84
C ASP A 240 22.59 -16.73 -11.59
N GLN A 241 23.69 -16.61 -12.34
CA GLN A 241 24.65 -15.51 -12.20
C GLN A 241 24.01 -14.13 -12.43
N THR A 242 22.95 -14.07 -13.23
CA THR A 242 22.12 -12.88 -13.45
C THR A 242 21.35 -12.47 -12.20
N PHE A 243 20.79 -13.44 -11.48
CA PHE A 243 20.06 -13.20 -10.24
C PHE A 243 20.99 -12.68 -9.12
N LEU A 244 22.22 -13.22 -9.04
CA LEU A 244 23.25 -12.71 -8.12
C LEU A 244 23.62 -11.25 -8.43
N SER A 245 23.81 -10.91 -9.70
CA SER A 245 24.11 -9.53 -10.11
C SER A 245 22.99 -8.53 -9.77
N MET A 246 21.74 -8.99 -9.67
CA MET A 246 20.61 -8.16 -9.25
C MET A 246 20.55 -7.96 -7.73
N ILE A 247 21.15 -8.85 -6.94
CA ILE A 247 21.19 -8.74 -5.47
C ILE A 247 22.31 -7.80 -5.03
N ASP A 248 23.43 -7.76 -5.75
CA ASP A 248 24.61 -6.96 -5.38
C ASP A 248 24.31 -5.48 -5.03
N PRO A 249 23.43 -4.74 -5.77
CA PRO A 249 23.08 -3.37 -5.43
C PRO A 249 22.36 -3.20 -4.07
N PHE A 250 21.73 -4.26 -3.55
CA PHE A 250 21.02 -4.20 -2.28
C PHE A 250 21.94 -4.28 -1.07
N ILE A 251 23.19 -4.75 -1.24
CA ILE A 251 24.17 -4.88 -0.14
C ILE A 251 24.47 -3.51 0.50
N ILE A 252 24.35 -2.42 -0.27
CA ILE A 252 24.56 -1.06 0.24
C ILE A 252 23.39 -0.60 1.14
N HIS A 253 22.21 -1.16 0.93
CA HIS A 253 20.97 -0.78 1.62
C HIS A 253 20.59 -1.70 2.80
N ILE A 254 21.27 -2.85 2.95
CA ILE A 254 21.10 -3.81 4.05
C ILE A 254 22.17 -3.56 5.11
#